data_AF-D4D630-F1
#
_entry.id   AF-D4D630-F1
#
_cell.length_a   1.000
_cell.length_b   1.000
_cell.length_c   1.000
_cell.angle_alpha   90.00
_cell.angle_beta   90.00
_cell.angle_gamma   90.00
#
_symmetry.space_group_name_H-M   'P 1'
#
loop_
_entity.id
_entity.type
_entity.pdbx_description
1 polymer ?
#
loop_
_entity_poly.entity_id
_entity_poly.type
_entity_poly.pdbx_seq_one_letter_code
_entity_poly.pdbx_strand_id
1 'polypeptide(L)'
;MTNSDGLKDWDSPYSFFNPEYHIKNKDGSVRVIDGGLGRFLGVWNASVNVIYSYVAVDIFAATAAESKSLADSECMKMAARKITLRIVILYVLAMLTCSFLVPYDHPFLNGEAVSLATESPFVIAVVEAGLPAAGEFFNGMYLFSSFTCAVNSVYVASRVMHTLALRDQTGPEFITKRLQQCHAGVPTRAVLATVAILALGYLGPGKGPGDRLRELSSNCTVSFLIVYGIICATYLRFYQTLQEANSLGNTAESQNGVYDRQNPRYPYKSHGQWLKACYGMVSCFILLVFNGIPAFLSDPFDTRAFVVSYISGFCVKQ
;
A
#
# COMPACT_ATOMS: atom_id res chain seq x y z
N MET A 1 -44.25 -3.91 9.23
CA MET A 1 -44.71 -2.96 8.19
C MET A 1 -43.48 -2.47 7.47
N THR A 2 -43.41 -2.76 6.18
CA THR A 2 -42.33 -2.43 5.25
C THR A 2 -42.20 -0.91 5.12
N ASN A 3 -41.09 -0.33 5.58
CA ASN A 3 -40.73 1.02 5.18
C ASN A 3 -40.35 0.97 3.70
N SER A 4 -41.25 1.49 2.87
CA SER A 4 -41.15 1.58 1.41
C SER A 4 -40.42 2.84 0.93
N ASP A 5 -39.60 3.45 1.78
CA ASP A 5 -38.94 4.73 1.49
C ASP A 5 -37.43 4.51 1.36
N GLY A 6 -37.00 4.03 0.18
CA GLY A 6 -35.69 4.27 -0.46
C GLY A 6 -34.35 3.96 0.22
N LEU A 7 -34.28 3.82 1.54
CA LEU A 7 -33.06 3.71 2.35
C LEU A 7 -33.32 2.71 3.48
N LYS A 8 -33.44 1.44 3.12
CA LYS A 8 -33.74 0.30 4.03
C LYS A 8 -32.72 0.17 5.18
N ASP A 9 -31.50 0.67 4.99
CA ASP A 9 -30.34 0.38 5.85
C ASP A 9 -29.69 1.62 6.47
N TRP A 10 -30.30 2.81 6.35
CA TRP A 10 -29.72 4.10 6.78
C TRP A 10 -30.41 4.68 8.04
N ASP A 11 -30.53 3.88 9.09
CA ASP A 11 -31.24 4.30 10.33
C ASP A 11 -30.37 5.20 11.24
N SER A 12 -29.05 5.30 10.98
CA SER A 12 -28.13 6.16 11.76
C SER A 12 -27.01 6.80 10.89
N PRO A 13 -27.29 7.92 10.21
CA PRO A 13 -26.33 8.61 9.32
C PRO A 13 -25.01 9.02 9.98
N TYR A 14 -24.98 9.12 11.31
CA TYR A 14 -23.84 9.63 12.08
C TYR A 14 -23.10 8.52 12.84
N SER A 15 -23.42 7.24 12.59
CA SER A 15 -22.72 6.08 13.16
C SER A 15 -21.32 5.84 12.58
N PHE A 16 -20.77 6.80 11.80
CA PHE A 16 -19.38 6.77 11.34
C PHE A 16 -18.36 6.66 12.48
N PHE A 17 -18.75 7.10 13.69
CA PHE A 17 -17.96 6.99 14.91
C PHE A 17 -18.58 5.96 15.84
N ASN A 18 -18.42 4.68 15.52
CA ASN A 18 -18.79 3.61 16.44
C ASN A 18 -18.13 3.89 17.81
N PRO A 19 -18.91 4.03 18.91
CA PRO A 19 -18.35 4.26 20.24
C PRO A 19 -17.49 3.11 20.73
N GLU A 20 -17.62 1.94 20.11
CA GLU A 20 -16.98 0.70 20.48
C GLU A 20 -15.86 0.35 19.50
N TYR A 21 -14.68 0.01 20.02
CA TYR A 21 -13.61 -0.62 19.26
C TYR A 21 -13.42 -2.06 19.72
N HIS A 22 -13.68 -3.01 18.81
CA HIS A 22 -13.65 -4.43 19.09
C HIS A 22 -12.25 -5.00 18.81
N ILE A 23 -11.58 -5.52 19.83
CA ILE A 23 -10.27 -6.17 19.72
C ILE A 23 -10.47 -7.67 19.94
N LYS A 24 -10.10 -8.47 18.94
CA LYS A 24 -10.03 -9.94 19.08
C LYS A 24 -8.71 -10.31 19.77
N ASN A 25 -8.79 -10.81 21.00
CA ASN A 25 -7.63 -11.36 21.70
C ASN A 25 -7.24 -12.73 21.12
N LYS A 26 -6.03 -13.21 21.45
CA LYS A 26 -5.51 -14.52 21.03
C LYS A 26 -6.38 -15.70 21.44
N ASP A 27 -7.13 -15.55 22.53
CA ASP A 27 -8.01 -16.57 23.09
C ASP A 27 -9.41 -16.56 22.44
N GLY A 28 -9.64 -15.70 21.44
CA GLY A 28 -10.94 -15.52 20.79
C GLY A 28 -11.91 -14.62 21.56
N SER A 29 -11.54 -14.13 22.75
CA SER A 29 -12.33 -13.16 23.51
C SER A 29 -12.29 -11.79 22.83
N VAL A 30 -13.46 -11.16 22.67
CA VAL A 30 -13.58 -9.81 22.12
C VAL A 30 -13.53 -8.83 23.29
N ARG A 31 -12.48 -8.02 23.36
CA ARG A 31 -12.41 -6.88 24.28
C ARG A 31 -12.98 -5.66 23.58
N VAL A 32 -13.98 -5.05 24.20
CA VAL A 32 -14.57 -3.81 23.71
C VAL A 32 -13.95 -2.64 24.47
N ILE A 33 -13.43 -1.66 23.74
CA ILE A 33 -12.98 -0.39 24.30
C ILE A 33 -14.05 0.65 23.97
N ASP A 34 -14.74 1.13 25.00
CA ASP A 34 -15.81 2.11 24.87
C ASP A 34 -15.32 3.54 25.06
N GLY A 35 -16.06 4.49 24.48
CA GLY A 35 -15.92 5.92 24.73
C GLY A 35 -15.05 6.68 23.72
N GLY A 36 -14.51 7.84 24.12
CA GLY A 36 -13.75 8.71 23.21
C GLY A 36 -12.48 8.04 22.64
N LEU A 37 -11.87 7.15 23.41
CA LEU A 37 -10.69 6.39 23.01
C LEU A 37 -11.04 5.31 21.97
N GLY A 38 -12.15 4.59 22.14
CA GLY A 38 -12.66 3.62 21.16
C GLY A 38 -12.94 4.26 19.80
N ARG A 39 -13.62 5.41 19.80
CA ARG A 39 -13.88 6.20 18.57
C ARG A 39 -12.59 6.62 17.87
N PHE A 40 -11.62 7.13 18.62
CA PHE A 40 -10.32 7.52 18.05
C PHE A 40 -9.59 6.33 17.44
N LEU A 41 -9.55 5.19 18.14
CA LEU A 41 -8.90 3.97 17.65
C LEU A 41 -9.58 3.42 16.38
N GLY A 42 -10.92 3.43 16.33
CA GLY A 42 -11.67 3.00 15.15
C GLY A 42 -11.35 3.86 13.93
N VAL A 43 -11.41 5.18 14.06
CA VAL A 43 -11.06 6.14 12.99
C VAL A 43 -9.60 6.00 12.57
N TRP A 44 -8.70 5.85 13.54
CA TRP A 44 -7.28 5.67 13.28
C TRP A 44 -7.01 4.38 12.49
N ASN A 45 -7.57 3.26 12.94
CA ASN A 45 -7.40 1.97 12.27
C ASN A 45 -7.99 2.00 10.85
N ALA A 46 -9.17 2.57 10.67
CA ALA A 46 -9.78 2.75 9.36
C ALA A 46 -8.91 3.64 8.45
N SER A 47 -8.38 4.75 8.95
CA SER A 47 -7.49 5.64 8.20
C SER A 47 -6.22 4.92 7.76
N VAL A 48 -5.63 4.13 8.66
CA VAL A 48 -4.44 3.32 8.39
C VAL A 48 -4.72 2.29 7.29
N ASN A 49 -5.84 1.56 7.36
CA ASN A 49 -6.25 0.61 6.30
C ASN A 49 -6.51 1.29 4.95
N VAL A 50 -7.16 2.46 4.96
CA VAL A 50 -7.41 3.24 3.74
C VAL A 50 -6.10 3.67 3.08
N ILE A 51 -5.12 4.14 3.87
CA ILE A 51 -3.80 4.53 3.35
C ILE A 51 -3.11 3.33 2.68
N TYR A 52 -3.26 2.12 3.22
CA TYR A 52 -2.71 0.91 2.59
C TYR A 52 -3.33 0.57 1.24
N SER A 53 -4.63 0.83 1.07
CA SER A 53 -5.28 0.65 -0.23
C SER A 53 -4.71 1.56 -1.32
N TYR A 54 -4.03 2.66 -0.96
CA TYR A 54 -3.37 3.57 -1.90
C TYR A 54 -1.88 3.27 -2.11
N VAL A 55 -1.34 2.18 -1.58
CA VAL A 55 0.04 1.77 -1.80
C VAL A 55 0.24 1.33 -3.26
N ALA A 56 1.48 1.41 -3.74
CA ALA A 56 1.94 1.05 -5.08
C ALA A 56 1.73 2.14 -6.16
N VAL A 57 1.45 3.39 -5.79
CA VAL A 57 1.43 4.46 -6.81
C VAL A 57 2.80 4.61 -7.47
N ASP A 58 3.90 4.34 -6.77
CA ASP A 58 5.29 4.46 -7.24
C ASP A 58 5.67 3.59 -8.46
N ILE A 59 4.84 2.61 -8.83
CA ILE A 59 5.06 1.76 -10.01
C ILE A 59 5.22 2.60 -11.29
N PHE A 60 4.49 3.72 -11.43
CA PHE A 60 4.61 4.56 -12.63
C PHE A 60 6.04 5.08 -12.82
N ALA A 61 6.82 5.27 -11.75
CA ALA A 61 8.20 5.75 -11.84
C ALA A 61 9.12 4.65 -12.38
N ALA A 62 8.88 3.38 -12.03
CA ALA A 62 9.60 2.25 -12.57
C ALA A 62 9.28 2.05 -14.07
N THR A 63 8.00 2.14 -14.45
CA THR A 63 7.59 2.00 -15.86
C THR A 63 7.98 3.22 -16.70
N ALA A 64 8.10 4.40 -16.10
CA ALA A 64 8.58 5.59 -16.78
C ALA A 64 9.97 5.33 -17.39
N ALA A 65 10.88 4.68 -16.66
CA ALA A 65 12.23 4.36 -17.14
C ALA A 65 12.28 3.49 -18.41
N GLU A 66 11.20 2.78 -18.74
CA GLU A 66 11.08 1.95 -19.94
C GLU A 66 10.22 2.59 -21.03
N SER A 67 9.66 3.77 -20.78
CA SER A 67 8.74 4.43 -21.71
C SER A 67 9.51 5.15 -22.81
N LYS A 68 9.19 4.85 -24.08
CA LYS A 68 9.79 5.51 -25.26
C LYS A 68 9.66 7.04 -25.25
N SER A 69 8.67 7.56 -24.53
CA SER A 69 8.34 8.99 -24.40
C SER A 69 9.08 9.73 -23.28
N LEU A 70 10.11 9.13 -22.66
CA LEU A 70 10.90 9.71 -21.57
C LEU A 70 11.48 11.11 -21.87
N ALA A 71 11.61 11.48 -23.15
CA ALA A 71 12.08 12.79 -23.58
C ALA A 71 11.16 13.94 -23.10
N ASP A 72 9.86 13.68 -22.96
CA ASP A 72 8.88 14.68 -22.53
C ASP A 72 8.49 14.45 -21.07
N SER A 73 9.19 15.14 -20.16
CA SER A 73 8.89 15.15 -18.72
C SER A 73 7.41 15.48 -18.41
N GLU A 74 6.71 16.16 -19.31
CA GLU A 74 5.28 16.48 -19.23
C GLU A 74 4.36 15.25 -19.24
N CYS A 75 4.68 14.22 -20.03
CA CYS A 75 3.84 13.02 -20.10
C CYS A 75 3.76 12.31 -18.75
N MET A 76 4.89 12.21 -18.04
CA MET A 76 4.96 11.61 -16.71
C MET A 76 4.16 12.41 -15.66
N LYS A 77 4.22 13.75 -15.72
CA LYS A 77 3.42 14.63 -14.83
C LYS A 77 1.93 14.42 -15.01
N MET A 78 1.48 14.43 -16.27
CA MET A 78 0.07 14.27 -16.60
C MET A 78 -0.44 12.89 -16.18
N ALA A 79 0.37 11.84 -16.41
CA ALA A 79 0.04 10.48 -15.99
C ALA A 79 -0.12 10.39 -14.47
N ALA A 80 0.87 10.83 -13.70
CA ALA A 80 0.82 10.77 -12.23
C ALA A 80 -0.40 11.51 -11.65
N ARG A 81 -0.70 12.71 -12.15
CA ARG A 81 -1.85 13.50 -11.68
C ARG A 81 -3.19 12.85 -12.06
N LYS A 82 -3.33 12.34 -13.28
CA LYS A 82 -4.57 11.70 -13.76
C LYS A 82 -4.83 10.38 -13.03
N ILE A 83 -3.81 9.56 -12.82
CA ILE A 83 -3.92 8.28 -12.10
C ILE A 83 -4.33 8.55 -10.66
N THR A 84 -3.61 9.43 -9.95
CA THR A 84 -3.93 9.76 -8.55
C THR A 84 -5.35 10.29 -8.40
N LEU A 85 -5.77 11.24 -9.25
CA LEU A 85 -7.12 11.81 -9.20
C LEU A 85 -8.20 10.74 -9.45
N ARG A 86 -7.99 9.86 -10.43
CA ARG A 86 -8.95 8.80 -10.75
C ARG A 86 -9.08 7.79 -9.61
N ILE A 87 -7.98 7.34 -9.01
CA ILE A 87 -8.03 6.37 -7.91
C ILE A 87 -8.74 6.99 -6.70
N VAL A 88 -8.40 8.22 -6.32
CA VAL A 88 -9.04 8.91 -5.19
C VAL A 88 -10.55 9.08 -5.42
N ILE A 89 -10.96 9.59 -6.59
CA ILE A 89 -12.38 9.80 -6.89
C ILE A 89 -13.13 8.46 -6.92
N LEU A 90 -12.58 7.44 -7.60
CA LEU A 90 -13.25 6.14 -7.70
C LEU A 90 -13.39 5.48 -6.34
N TYR A 91 -12.38 5.55 -5.46
CA TYR A 91 -12.44 4.95 -4.13
C TYR A 91 -13.46 5.66 -3.24
N VAL A 92 -13.47 6.99 -3.23
CA VAL A 92 -14.43 7.78 -2.45
C VAL A 92 -15.86 7.51 -2.95
N LEU A 93 -16.08 7.51 -4.26
CA LEU A 93 -17.41 7.23 -4.82
C LEU A 93 -17.86 5.80 -4.54
N ALA A 94 -16.98 4.81 -4.72
CA ALA A 94 -17.32 3.40 -4.47
C ALA A 94 -17.63 3.16 -2.99
N MET A 95 -16.82 3.70 -2.07
CA MET A 95 -17.08 3.61 -0.62
C MET A 95 -18.35 4.35 -0.22
N LEU A 96 -18.63 5.51 -0.81
CA LEU A 96 -19.87 6.24 -0.57
C LEU A 96 -21.09 5.41 -0.99
N THR A 97 -21.06 4.77 -2.17
CA THR A 97 -22.15 3.90 -2.62
C THR A 97 -22.34 2.67 -1.74
N CYS A 98 -21.24 2.05 -1.28
CA CYS A 98 -21.33 0.92 -0.34
C CYS A 98 -21.89 1.33 1.01
N SER A 99 -21.49 2.51 1.52
CA SER A 99 -21.97 3.00 2.81
C SER A 99 -23.48 3.19 2.83
N PHE A 100 -24.10 3.53 1.70
CA PHE A 100 -25.56 3.66 1.60
C PHE A 100 -26.31 2.33 1.44
N LEU A 101 -25.62 1.26 1.05
CA LEU A 101 -26.25 0.01 0.63
C LEU A 101 -26.08 -1.14 1.63
N VAL A 102 -25.10 -1.05 2.55
CA VAL A 102 -24.83 -2.12 3.53
C VAL A 102 -24.87 -1.54 4.95
N PRO A 103 -25.71 -2.11 5.84
CA PRO A 103 -25.74 -1.68 7.24
C PRO A 103 -24.45 -2.05 7.95
N TYR A 104 -24.00 -1.19 8.89
CA TYR A 104 -22.76 -1.42 9.63
C TYR A 104 -22.82 -2.65 10.56
N ASP A 105 -24.02 -3.07 10.97
CA ASP A 105 -24.27 -4.21 11.86
C ASP A 105 -24.32 -5.57 11.14
N HIS A 106 -23.97 -5.64 9.86
CA HIS A 106 -24.07 -6.89 9.11
C HIS A 106 -23.14 -7.98 9.69
N PRO A 107 -23.61 -9.20 9.99
CA PRO A 107 -22.80 -10.25 10.63
C PRO A 107 -21.56 -10.66 9.81
N PHE A 108 -21.65 -10.59 8.47
CA PHE A 108 -20.50 -10.82 7.58
C PHE A 108 -19.44 -9.70 7.60
N LEU A 109 -19.72 -8.51 8.16
CA LEU A 109 -18.73 -7.43 8.34
C LEU A 109 -17.99 -7.52 9.69
N ASN A 110 -18.63 -8.10 10.71
CA ASN A 110 -18.07 -8.18 12.08
C ASN A 110 -17.10 -9.36 12.28
N GLY A 111 -16.73 -10.05 11.19
CA GLY A 111 -15.71 -11.10 11.19
C GLY A 111 -16.16 -12.41 11.82
N GLU A 112 -17.47 -12.73 11.75
CA GLU A 112 -18.01 -14.08 11.97
C GLU A 112 -17.97 -14.95 10.70
N ALA A 113 -17.51 -14.37 9.57
CA ALA A 113 -17.46 -15.04 8.28
C ALA A 113 -16.25 -15.98 8.15
N VAL A 114 -16.48 -17.12 7.48
CA VAL A 114 -15.49 -18.22 7.31
C VAL A 114 -14.47 -17.94 6.19
N SER A 115 -14.66 -16.88 5.38
CA SER A 115 -13.74 -16.55 4.28
C SER A 115 -13.62 -15.04 4.01
N LEU A 116 -12.39 -14.56 3.77
CA LEU A 116 -12.10 -13.16 3.36
C LEU A 116 -12.89 -12.72 2.11
N ALA A 117 -13.25 -13.65 1.22
CA ALA A 117 -14.00 -13.35 0.01
C ALA A 117 -15.48 -13.02 0.29
N THR A 118 -16.01 -13.47 1.42
CA THR A 118 -17.41 -13.23 1.84
C THR A 118 -17.56 -11.94 2.64
N GLU A 119 -16.46 -11.34 3.12
CA GLU A 119 -16.47 -10.12 3.93
C GLU A 119 -16.55 -8.82 3.09
N SER A 120 -16.46 -8.90 1.75
CA SER A 120 -16.48 -7.71 0.91
C SER A 120 -17.85 -7.03 0.92
N PRO A 121 -17.97 -5.74 1.30
CA PRO A 121 -19.25 -5.03 1.36
C PRO A 121 -19.93 -4.95 -0.01
N PHE A 122 -19.16 -4.90 -1.10
CA PHE A 122 -19.72 -4.90 -2.47
C PHE A 122 -20.39 -6.23 -2.84
N VAL A 123 -19.87 -7.35 -2.32
CA VAL A 123 -20.46 -8.68 -2.57
C VAL A 123 -21.71 -8.83 -1.72
N ILE A 124 -21.65 -8.44 -0.45
CA ILE A 124 -22.78 -8.45 0.49
C ILE A 124 -23.95 -7.63 -0.10
N ALA A 125 -23.68 -6.41 -0.55
CA ALA A 125 -24.67 -5.54 -1.18
C ALA A 125 -25.44 -6.19 -2.35
N VAL A 126 -24.72 -6.92 -3.21
CA VAL A 126 -25.28 -7.52 -4.42
C VAL A 126 -26.06 -8.80 -4.12
N VAL A 127 -25.62 -9.56 -3.12
CA VAL A 127 -26.33 -10.74 -2.62
C VAL A 127 -27.63 -10.31 -1.93
N GLU A 128 -27.60 -9.27 -1.10
CA GLU A 128 -28.78 -8.69 -0.45
C GLU A 128 -29.76 -8.06 -1.46
N ALA A 129 -29.26 -7.55 -2.58
CA ALA A 129 -30.09 -7.09 -3.70
C ALA A 129 -30.76 -8.24 -4.48
N GLY A 130 -30.53 -9.50 -4.11
CA GLY A 130 -31.17 -10.67 -4.72
C GLY A 130 -30.51 -11.15 -6.02
N LEU A 131 -29.27 -10.75 -6.31
CA LEU A 131 -28.53 -11.08 -7.53
C LEU A 131 -27.28 -11.95 -7.24
N PRO A 132 -27.43 -13.23 -6.84
CA PRO A 132 -26.29 -14.06 -6.43
C PRO A 132 -25.27 -14.29 -7.56
N ALA A 133 -25.72 -14.39 -8.82
CA ALA A 133 -24.84 -14.55 -9.99
C ALA A 133 -23.91 -13.33 -10.19
N ALA A 134 -24.35 -12.13 -9.82
CA ALA A 134 -23.50 -10.95 -9.86
C ALA A 134 -22.44 -10.96 -8.75
N GLY A 135 -22.74 -11.57 -7.58
CA GLY A 135 -21.76 -11.77 -6.51
C GLY A 135 -20.57 -12.65 -6.94
N GLU A 136 -20.82 -13.75 -7.66
CA GLU A 136 -19.77 -14.61 -8.22
C GLU A 136 -18.92 -13.86 -9.26
N PHE A 137 -19.54 -13.02 -10.10
CA PHE A 137 -18.82 -12.18 -11.05
C PHE A 137 -17.88 -11.19 -10.34
N PHE A 138 -18.33 -10.51 -9.28
CA PHE A 138 -17.48 -9.62 -8.47
C PHE A 138 -16.31 -10.38 -7.84
N ASN A 139 -16.55 -11.57 -7.30
CA ASN A 139 -15.48 -12.43 -6.76
C ASN A 139 -14.45 -12.81 -7.84
N GLY A 140 -14.89 -13.18 -9.04
CA GLY A 140 -14.00 -13.43 -10.18
C GLY A 140 -13.17 -12.20 -10.57
N MET A 141 -13.79 -11.01 -10.57
CA MET A 141 -13.11 -9.74 -10.84
C MET A 141 -12.05 -9.41 -9.77
N TYR A 142 -12.32 -9.66 -8.49
CA TYR A 142 -11.34 -9.47 -7.42
C TYR A 142 -10.15 -10.43 -7.54
N LEU A 143 -10.38 -11.68 -7.93
CA LEU A 143 -9.31 -12.64 -8.22
C LEU A 143 -8.45 -12.17 -9.40
N PHE A 144 -9.08 -11.71 -10.47
CA PHE A 144 -8.37 -11.18 -11.64
C PHE A 144 -7.56 -9.92 -11.28
N SER A 145 -8.14 -8.99 -10.51
CA SER A 145 -7.45 -7.80 -10.01
C SER A 145 -6.26 -8.15 -9.13
N SER A 146 -6.41 -9.10 -8.21
CA SER A 146 -5.32 -9.57 -7.34
C SER A 146 -4.20 -10.23 -8.16
N PHE A 147 -4.56 -11.03 -9.15
CA PHE A 147 -3.59 -11.67 -10.05
C PHE A 147 -2.78 -10.65 -10.85
N THR A 148 -3.43 -9.64 -11.44
CA THR A 148 -2.73 -8.58 -12.18
C THR A 148 -1.79 -7.75 -11.29
N CYS A 149 -2.21 -7.47 -10.04
CA CYS A 149 -1.36 -6.80 -9.05
C CYS A 149 -0.13 -7.64 -8.68
N ALA A 150 -0.29 -8.96 -8.54
CA ALA A 150 0.81 -9.88 -8.25
C ALA A 150 1.85 -9.91 -9.39
N VAL A 151 1.41 -10.00 -10.64
CA VAL A 151 2.30 -9.94 -11.81
C VAL A 151 3.10 -8.64 -11.84
N ASN A 152 2.44 -7.51 -11.58
CA ASN A 152 3.12 -6.22 -11.55
C ASN A 152 4.12 -6.10 -10.39
N SER A 153 3.81 -6.67 -9.22
CA SER A 153 4.73 -6.69 -8.07
C SER A 153 6.00 -7.50 -8.37
N VAL A 154 5.85 -8.66 -9.04
CA VAL A 154 6.99 -9.46 -9.49
C VAL A 154 7.84 -8.71 -10.53
N TYR A 155 7.18 -7.98 -11.44
CA TYR A 155 7.86 -7.12 -12.41
C TYR A 155 8.74 -6.07 -11.71
N VAL A 156 8.19 -5.28 -10.79
CA VAL A 156 8.95 -4.25 -10.06
C VAL A 156 10.08 -4.87 -9.24
N ALA A 157 9.81 -5.93 -8.49
CA ALA A 157 10.80 -6.61 -7.66
C ALA A 157 11.99 -7.13 -8.50
N SER A 158 11.73 -7.71 -9.67
CA SER A 158 12.78 -8.22 -10.55
C SER A 158 13.69 -7.11 -11.08
N ARG A 159 13.14 -5.92 -11.37
CA ARG A 159 13.91 -4.75 -11.81
C ARG A 159 14.73 -4.13 -10.69
N VAL A 160 14.18 -4.02 -9.49
CA VAL A 160 14.93 -3.56 -8.32
C VAL A 160 16.10 -4.52 -8.03
N MET A 161 15.86 -5.83 -8.06
CA MET A 161 16.92 -6.83 -7.87
C MET A 161 17.98 -6.78 -8.99
N HIS A 162 17.57 -6.56 -10.24
CA HIS A 162 18.49 -6.40 -11.37
C HIS A 162 19.34 -5.12 -11.26
N THR A 163 18.74 -3.99 -10.87
CA THR A 163 19.48 -2.72 -10.71
C THR A 163 20.47 -2.78 -9.55
N LEU A 164 20.14 -3.49 -8.46
CA LEU A 164 21.09 -3.79 -7.38
C LEU A 164 22.25 -4.65 -7.86
N ALA A 165 21.97 -5.62 -8.75
CA ALA A 165 23.01 -6.48 -9.33
C ALA A 165 23.93 -5.71 -10.26
N LEU A 166 23.42 -4.75 -11.04
CA LEU A 166 24.24 -3.88 -11.88
C LEU A 166 25.16 -2.94 -11.08
N ARG A 167 24.82 -2.65 -9.82
CA ARG A 167 25.62 -1.80 -8.92
C ARG A 167 26.56 -2.59 -8.02
N ASP A 168 26.68 -3.91 -8.23
CA ASP A 168 27.46 -4.83 -7.40
C ASP A 168 27.06 -4.81 -5.90
N GLN A 169 25.79 -4.51 -5.60
CA GLN A 169 25.26 -4.37 -4.23
C GLN A 169 24.49 -5.61 -3.74
N THR A 170 24.46 -6.71 -4.50
CA THR A 170 23.61 -7.89 -4.23
C THR A 170 24.33 -9.03 -3.49
N GLY A 171 25.62 -8.89 -3.21
CA GLY A 171 26.43 -9.88 -2.48
C GLY A 171 27.48 -10.59 -3.35
N PRO A 172 27.74 -11.90 -3.15
CA PRO A 172 28.84 -12.62 -3.80
C PRO A 172 28.82 -12.51 -5.34
N GLU A 173 29.97 -12.28 -5.95
CA GLU A 173 30.10 -12.01 -7.40
C GLU A 173 29.39 -13.04 -8.30
N PHE A 174 29.35 -14.31 -7.88
CA PHE A 174 28.68 -15.35 -8.64
C PHE A 174 27.16 -15.09 -8.76
N ILE A 175 26.51 -14.66 -7.68
CA ILE A 175 25.07 -14.37 -7.66
C ILE A 175 24.80 -13.10 -8.46
N THR A 176 25.64 -12.07 -8.28
CA THR A 176 25.56 -10.80 -8.99
C THR A 176 25.66 -10.99 -10.51
N LYS A 177 26.68 -11.72 -11.00
CA LYS A 177 26.85 -12.04 -12.43
C LYS A 177 25.67 -12.82 -13.01
N ARG A 178 25.04 -13.69 -12.20
CA ARG A 178 23.87 -14.46 -12.64
C ARG A 178 22.62 -13.59 -12.74
N LEU A 179 22.43 -12.66 -11.81
CA LEU A 179 21.28 -11.74 -11.77
C LEU A 179 21.36 -10.64 -12.81
N GLN A 180 22.56 -10.21 -13.22
CA GLN A 180 22.75 -9.21 -14.28
C GLN A 180 22.30 -9.67 -15.67
N GLN A 181 22.21 -10.99 -15.91
CA GLN A 181 21.90 -11.54 -17.22
C GLN A 181 20.45 -11.29 -17.63
N CYS A 182 20.28 -10.56 -18.74
CA CYS A 182 19.00 -10.38 -19.40
C CYS A 182 18.90 -11.31 -20.61
N HIS A 183 17.75 -11.96 -20.79
CA HIS A 183 17.40 -12.65 -22.01
C HIS A 183 16.28 -11.87 -22.70
N ALA A 184 16.51 -11.43 -23.95
CA ALA A 184 15.57 -10.56 -24.69
C ALA A 184 15.13 -9.29 -23.92
N GLY A 185 16.02 -8.70 -23.11
CA GLY A 185 15.72 -7.49 -22.32
C GLY A 185 15.03 -7.73 -20.97
N VAL A 186 14.74 -8.98 -20.62
CA VAL A 186 14.08 -9.38 -19.36
C VAL A 186 15.05 -10.14 -18.44
N PRO A 187 15.19 -9.75 -17.16
CA PRO A 187 16.07 -10.42 -16.20
C PRO A 187 15.38 -11.68 -15.65
N THR A 188 15.32 -12.74 -16.46
CA THR A 188 14.59 -13.98 -16.16
C THR A 188 15.02 -14.64 -14.84
N ARG A 189 16.31 -14.57 -14.49
CA ARG A 189 16.81 -15.13 -13.22
C ARG A 189 16.42 -14.30 -12.01
N ALA A 190 16.34 -12.97 -12.14
CA ALA A 190 15.83 -12.11 -11.08
C ALA A 190 14.33 -12.39 -10.84
N VAL A 191 13.56 -12.61 -11.91
CA VAL A 191 12.14 -13.02 -11.81
C VAL A 191 12.00 -14.37 -11.09
N LEU A 192 12.79 -15.38 -11.45
CA LEU A 192 12.73 -16.68 -10.76
C LEU A 192 13.11 -16.57 -9.29
N ALA A 193 14.11 -15.75 -8.96
CA ALA A 193 14.52 -15.52 -7.58
C ALA A 193 13.41 -14.82 -6.76
N THR A 194 12.75 -13.81 -7.30
CA THR A 194 11.64 -13.12 -6.60
C THR A 194 10.44 -14.03 -6.40
N VAL A 195 10.09 -14.85 -7.40
CA VAL A 195 9.02 -15.86 -7.27
C VAL A 195 9.38 -16.93 -6.24
N ALA A 196 10.63 -17.37 -6.19
CA ALA A 196 11.09 -18.33 -5.18
C ALA A 196 10.99 -17.74 -3.76
N ILE A 197 11.39 -16.49 -3.56
CA ILE A 197 11.25 -15.80 -2.27
C ILE A 197 9.77 -15.66 -1.87
N LEU A 198 8.90 -15.30 -2.82
CA LEU A 198 7.47 -15.22 -2.60
C LEU A 198 6.89 -16.58 -2.18
N ALA A 199 7.25 -17.66 -2.87
CA ALA A 199 6.82 -19.01 -2.54
C ALA A 199 7.30 -19.45 -1.15
N LEU A 200 8.55 -19.13 -0.79
CA LEU A 200 9.10 -19.39 0.54
C LEU A 200 8.36 -18.61 1.64
N GLY A 201 7.97 -17.36 1.38
CA GLY A 201 7.17 -16.56 2.31
C GLY A 201 5.81 -17.20 2.63
N TYR A 202 5.23 -17.94 1.68
CA TYR A 202 3.96 -18.64 1.86
C TYR A 202 4.09 -20.00 2.57
N LEU A 203 5.28 -20.62 2.57
CA LEU A 203 5.52 -21.99 3.08
C LEU A 203 5.70 -22.09 4.62
N GLY A 204 5.55 -21.03 5.39
CA GLY A 204 5.78 -21.08 6.84
C GLY A 204 4.71 -21.87 7.63
N PRO A 205 5.01 -22.37 8.85
CA PRO A 205 4.05 -23.06 9.73
C PRO A 205 2.94 -22.15 10.32
N GLY A 206 1.69 -22.28 9.83
CA GLY A 206 0.55 -21.42 10.22
C GLY A 206 -0.77 -22.17 10.37
N LYS A 207 -1.74 -21.55 11.07
CA LYS A 207 -3.06 -22.13 11.40
C LYS A 207 -4.06 -22.14 10.23
N GLY A 208 -3.76 -21.45 9.12
CA GLY A 208 -4.54 -21.48 7.88
C GLY A 208 -4.05 -20.49 6.82
N PRO A 209 -4.52 -20.58 5.56
CA PRO A 209 -4.13 -19.68 4.45
C PRO A 209 -4.49 -18.21 4.69
N GLY A 210 -5.65 -17.93 5.29
CA GLY A 210 -6.13 -16.57 5.54
C GLY A 210 -5.28 -15.80 6.54
N ASP A 211 -4.90 -16.44 7.65
CA ASP A 211 -4.03 -15.85 8.67
C ASP A 211 -2.66 -15.49 8.10
N ARG A 212 -2.10 -16.36 7.25
CA ARG A 212 -0.82 -16.12 6.59
C ARG A 212 -0.86 -14.93 5.66
N LEU A 213 -1.92 -14.79 4.87
CA LEU A 213 -2.09 -13.66 3.98
C LEU A 213 -2.19 -12.35 4.77
N ARG A 214 -2.88 -12.35 5.91
CA ARG A 214 -3.00 -11.19 6.80
C ARG A 214 -1.65 -10.78 7.40
N GLU A 215 -0.87 -11.75 7.88
CA GLU A 215 0.49 -11.52 8.37
C GLU A 215 1.41 -10.95 7.27
N LEU A 216 1.37 -11.52 6.07
CA LEU A 216 2.17 -11.05 4.94
C LEU A 216 1.75 -9.65 4.48
N SER A 217 0.46 -9.36 4.42
CA SER A 217 -0.08 -8.04 4.09
C SER A 217 0.42 -6.98 5.07
N SER A 218 0.40 -7.27 6.38
CA SER A 218 0.94 -6.38 7.41
C SER A 218 2.44 -6.11 7.21
N ASN A 219 3.24 -7.14 6.90
CA ASN A 219 4.67 -6.97 6.64
C ASN A 219 4.93 -6.12 5.37
N CYS A 220 4.21 -6.40 4.28
CA CYS A 220 4.32 -5.62 3.04
C CYS A 220 4.06 -4.13 3.30
N THR A 221 3.01 -3.85 4.07
CA THR A 221 2.65 -2.51 4.51
C THR A 221 3.79 -1.78 5.22
N VAL A 222 4.44 -2.40 6.20
CA VAL A 222 5.57 -1.81 6.94
C VAL A 222 6.75 -1.55 6.00
N SER A 223 7.02 -2.50 5.11
CA SER A 223 8.07 -2.38 4.10
C SER A 223 7.84 -1.19 3.16
N PHE A 224 6.60 -0.99 2.67
CA PHE A 224 6.27 0.15 1.82
C PHE A 224 6.37 1.49 2.56
N LEU A 225 5.98 1.56 3.83
CA LEU A 225 6.13 2.77 4.64
C LEU A 225 7.62 3.17 4.79
N ILE A 226 8.51 2.20 5.00
CA ILE A 226 9.96 2.43 5.06
C ILE A 226 10.45 2.95 3.71
N VAL A 227 10.06 2.30 2.61
CA VAL A 227 10.46 2.71 1.25
C VAL A 227 10.01 4.14 0.96
N TYR A 228 8.77 4.50 1.27
CA TYR A 228 8.26 5.86 1.08
C TYR A 228 8.98 6.88 1.96
N GLY A 229 9.31 6.52 3.21
CA GLY A 229 10.16 7.33 4.07
C GLY A 229 11.54 7.60 3.46
N ILE A 230 12.20 6.57 2.92
CA ILE A 230 13.51 6.69 2.25
C ILE A 230 13.42 7.53 0.98
N ILE A 231 12.35 7.37 0.18
CA ILE A 231 12.13 8.18 -1.03
C ILE A 231 11.99 9.66 -0.65
N CYS A 232 11.20 10.00 0.37
CA CYS A 232 11.07 11.36 0.86
C CYS A 232 12.41 11.92 1.38
N ALA A 233 13.16 11.14 2.15
CA ALA A 233 14.46 11.54 2.66
C ALA A 233 15.49 11.77 1.54
N THR A 234 15.52 10.89 0.54
CA THR A 234 16.39 11.00 -0.64
C THR A 234 16.03 12.25 -1.45
N TYR A 235 14.74 12.55 -1.60
CA TYR A 235 14.27 13.76 -2.26
C TYR A 235 14.68 15.04 -1.51
N LEU A 236 14.60 15.06 -0.17
CA LEU A 236 15.06 16.20 0.63
C LEU A 236 16.56 16.44 0.48
N ARG A 237 17.37 15.37 0.48
CA ARG A 237 18.81 15.46 0.22
C ARG A 237 19.11 15.96 -1.19
N PHE A 238 18.42 15.41 -2.19
CA PHE A 238 18.52 15.88 -3.57
C PHE A 238 18.18 17.37 -3.69
N TYR A 239 17.13 17.83 -3.01
CA TYR A 239 16.75 19.24 -2.98
C TYR A 239 17.82 20.13 -2.33
N GLN A 240 18.45 19.69 -1.24
CA GLN A 240 19.56 20.40 -0.58
C GLN A 240 20.80 20.48 -1.49
N THR A 241 21.21 19.36 -2.07
CA THR A 241 22.37 19.30 -2.98
C THR A 241 22.18 20.19 -4.20
N LEU A 242 20.96 20.27 -4.76
CA LEU A 242 20.67 21.21 -5.84
C LEU A 242 20.79 22.67 -5.43
N GLN A 243 20.39 23.03 -4.21
CA GLN A 243 20.54 24.40 -3.72
C GLN A 243 22.01 24.76 -3.49
N GLU A 244 22.77 23.84 -2.90
CA GLU A 244 24.22 23.99 -2.69
C GLU A 244 24.95 24.15 -4.02
N ALA A 245 24.66 23.29 -5.01
CA ALA A 245 25.23 23.37 -6.35
C ALA A 245 24.94 24.70 -7.04
N ASN A 246 23.72 25.24 -6.90
CA ASN A 246 23.35 26.56 -7.43
C ASN A 246 24.08 27.71 -6.69
N SER A 247 24.34 27.56 -5.39
CA SER A 247 25.04 28.58 -4.58
C SER A 247 26.55 28.65 -4.83
N LEU A 248 27.17 27.54 -5.24
CA LEU A 248 28.61 27.42 -5.47
C LEU A 248 29.08 27.90 -6.85
N GLY A 249 28.17 28.28 -7.75
CA GLY A 249 28.52 28.97 -9.00
C GLY A 249 29.41 28.20 -9.99
N ASN A 250 29.29 26.87 -10.12
CA ASN A 250 30.17 26.08 -11.00
C ASN A 250 29.70 25.99 -12.48
N THR A 251 30.20 26.90 -13.31
CA THR A 251 31.10 26.73 -14.50
C THR A 251 31.01 25.53 -15.47
N ALA A 252 29.89 24.82 -15.61
CA ALA A 252 29.63 24.02 -16.82
C ALA A 252 28.28 24.35 -17.45
N GLU A 253 28.31 25.16 -18.50
CA GLU A 253 27.15 25.59 -19.29
C GLU A 253 26.28 24.41 -19.79
N SER A 254 26.85 23.21 -19.91
CA SER A 254 26.14 21.97 -20.28
C SER A 254 25.36 21.30 -19.15
N GLN A 255 25.69 21.55 -17.87
CA GLN A 255 24.99 20.97 -16.70
C GLN A 255 23.99 21.93 -16.04
N ASN A 256 24.23 23.24 -16.11
CA ASN A 256 23.32 24.26 -15.58
C ASN A 256 21.94 24.25 -16.26
N GLY A 257 21.86 23.83 -17.52
CA GLY A 257 20.61 23.81 -18.28
C GLY A 257 19.60 22.72 -17.90
N VAL A 258 19.99 21.69 -17.14
CA VAL A 258 19.10 20.54 -16.86
C VAL A 258 18.60 20.54 -15.41
N TYR A 259 19.39 21.11 -14.49
CA TYR A 259 19.11 21.05 -13.04
C TYR A 259 18.83 22.43 -12.40
N ASP A 260 18.90 23.52 -13.16
CA ASP A 260 18.41 24.81 -12.70
C ASP A 260 16.87 24.80 -12.65
N ARG A 261 16.33 25.17 -11.48
CA ARG A 261 14.89 25.25 -11.22
C ARG A 261 14.19 26.31 -12.06
N GLN A 262 14.93 27.29 -12.57
CA GLN A 262 14.42 28.33 -13.47
C GLN A 262 14.38 27.88 -14.93
N ASN A 263 15.00 26.74 -15.26
CA ASN A 263 15.01 26.25 -16.63
C ASN A 263 13.63 25.70 -17.06
N PRO A 264 13.11 26.05 -18.26
CA PRO A 264 11.89 25.46 -18.81
C PRO A 264 11.94 23.92 -18.94
N ARG A 265 13.14 23.33 -19.03
CA ARG A 265 13.35 21.89 -19.09
C ARG A 265 13.32 21.20 -17.71
N TYR A 266 13.14 21.96 -16.62
CA TYR A 266 13.11 21.38 -15.28
C TYR A 266 11.95 20.38 -15.14
N PRO A 267 12.22 19.10 -14.80
CA PRO A 267 11.24 18.04 -14.98
C PRO A 267 9.99 18.12 -14.10
N TYR A 268 9.93 18.93 -13.02
CA TYR A 268 8.70 19.14 -12.26
C TYR A 268 8.79 20.28 -11.23
N LYS A 269 8.03 21.37 -11.42
CA LYS A 269 7.91 22.47 -10.45
C LYS A 269 6.57 22.38 -9.70
N SER A 270 6.60 22.04 -8.43
CA SER A 270 5.45 22.12 -7.53
C SER A 270 5.70 23.14 -6.43
N HIS A 271 4.64 23.84 -6.01
CA HIS A 271 4.70 24.76 -4.88
C HIS A 271 4.92 23.97 -3.58
N GLY A 272 5.86 24.42 -2.74
CA GLY A 272 6.13 23.83 -1.43
C GLY A 272 6.71 22.41 -1.45
N GLN A 273 7.51 22.04 -2.46
CA GLN A 273 8.08 20.69 -2.61
C GLN A 273 8.79 20.13 -1.37
N TRP A 274 9.63 20.94 -0.71
CA TRP A 274 10.33 20.53 0.50
C TRP A 274 9.35 20.26 1.66
N LEU A 275 8.29 21.08 1.79
CA LEU A 275 7.25 20.91 2.81
C LEU A 275 6.45 19.63 2.55
N LYS A 276 6.12 19.33 1.29
CA LYS A 276 5.42 18.10 0.90
C LYS A 276 6.26 16.86 1.19
N ALA A 277 7.56 16.92 0.94
CA ALA A 277 8.48 15.82 1.25
C ALA A 277 8.66 15.63 2.77
N CYS A 278 8.75 16.72 3.53
CA CYS A 278 8.80 16.66 5.00
C CYS A 278 7.49 16.08 5.57
N TYR A 279 6.35 16.56 5.08
CA TYR A 279 5.03 16.03 5.43
C TYR A 279 4.94 14.52 5.15
N GLY A 280 5.36 14.07 3.96
CA GLY A 280 5.37 12.65 3.60
C GLY A 280 6.26 11.82 4.53
N MET A 281 7.47 12.30 4.82
CA MET A 281 8.42 11.62 5.70
C MET A 281 7.90 11.49 7.13
N VAL A 282 7.38 12.60 7.70
CA VAL A 282 6.80 12.61 9.05
C VAL A 282 5.55 11.74 9.11
N SER A 283 4.69 11.79 8.09
CA SER A 283 3.50 10.94 8.01
C SER A 283 3.86 9.45 7.95
N CYS A 284 4.86 9.06 7.15
CA CYS A 284 5.33 7.68 7.09
C CYS A 284 5.89 7.21 8.44
N PHE A 285 6.65 8.07 9.14
CA PHE A 285 7.18 7.76 10.47
C PHE A 285 6.06 7.57 11.50
N ILE A 286 5.10 8.49 11.54
CA ILE A 286 3.92 8.39 12.43
C ILE A 286 3.15 7.10 12.13
N LEU A 287 2.83 6.82 10.87
CA LEU A 287 2.09 5.63 10.47
C LEU A 287 2.85 4.34 10.79
N LEU A 288 4.17 4.34 10.70
CA LEU A 288 4.99 3.18 11.07
C LEU A 288 4.91 2.94 12.59
N VAL A 289 5.04 3.98 13.41
CA VAL A 289 4.94 3.89 14.87
C VAL A 289 3.55 3.44 15.33
N PHE A 290 2.51 3.82 14.60
CA PHE A 290 1.12 3.58 15.00
C PHE A 290 0.43 2.46 14.21
N ASN A 291 1.13 1.77 13.29
CA ASN A 291 0.58 0.62 12.57
C ASN A 291 0.29 -0.54 13.53
N GLY A 292 1.18 -0.82 14.47
CA GLY A 292 1.06 -1.94 15.38
C GLY A 292 0.39 -1.61 16.72
N ILE A 293 -0.41 -0.53 16.82
CA ILE A 293 -1.23 -0.26 18.02
C ILE A 293 -2.07 -1.49 18.42
N PRO A 294 -2.71 -2.24 17.49
CA PRO A 294 -3.49 -3.42 17.88
C PRO A 294 -2.66 -4.47 18.62
N ALA A 295 -1.36 -4.62 18.31
CA ALA A 295 -0.48 -5.57 18.99
C ALA A 295 -0.24 -5.20 20.47
N PHE A 296 -0.30 -3.91 20.80
CA PHE A 296 -0.16 -3.39 22.16
C PHE A 296 -1.47 -3.43 22.96
N LEU A 297 -2.62 -3.48 22.29
CA LEU A 297 -3.94 -3.47 22.93
C LEU A 297 -4.50 -4.87 23.24
N SER A 298 -3.92 -5.92 22.64
CA SER A 298 -4.27 -7.31 22.93
C SER A 298 -3.74 -7.75 24.29
N ASP A 299 -4.60 -8.33 25.12
CA ASP A 299 -4.23 -8.96 26.41
C ASP A 299 -4.33 -10.49 26.26
N PRO A 300 -3.24 -11.27 26.46
CA PRO A 300 -1.86 -10.85 26.70
C PRO A 300 -1.17 -10.29 25.45
N PHE A 301 -0.12 -9.48 25.67
CA PHE A 301 0.68 -8.82 24.62
C PHE A 301 1.01 -9.75 23.44
N ASP A 302 0.64 -9.34 22.24
CA ASP A 302 0.91 -10.14 21.06
C ASP A 302 2.31 -9.86 20.50
N THR A 303 3.31 -10.57 21.06
CA THR A 303 4.70 -10.51 20.56
C THR A 303 4.81 -10.85 19.08
N ARG A 304 3.94 -11.72 18.53
CA ARG A 304 3.99 -12.11 17.11
C ARG A 304 3.48 -10.97 16.24
N ALA A 305 2.31 -10.40 16.57
CA ALA A 305 1.79 -9.24 15.87
C ALA A 305 2.71 -8.02 16.00
N PHE A 306 3.34 -7.81 17.17
CA PHE A 306 4.32 -6.75 17.37
C PHE A 306 5.56 -6.94 16.47
N VAL A 307 6.15 -8.13 16.45
CA VAL A 307 7.32 -8.43 15.59
C VAL A 307 6.95 -8.31 14.11
N VAL A 308 5.76 -8.74 13.71
CA VAL A 308 5.27 -8.62 12.31
C VAL A 308 4.95 -7.17 11.93
N SER A 309 4.46 -6.35 12.85
CA SER A 309 4.13 -4.94 12.60
C SER A 309 5.32 -4.00 12.69
N TYR A 310 6.43 -4.37 13.35
CA TYR A 310 7.57 -3.46 13.56
C TYR A 310 8.95 -4.03 13.17
N ILE A 311 9.16 -5.34 13.19
CA ILE A 311 10.48 -6.00 13.08
C ILE A 311 10.48 -7.03 11.95
N SER A 312 9.63 -6.83 10.95
CA SER A 312 9.38 -7.81 9.90
C SER A 312 10.53 -7.99 8.91
N GLY A 313 11.61 -7.20 9.03
CA GLY A 313 12.85 -7.37 8.29
C GLY A 313 13.87 -8.35 8.89
N PHE A 314 13.75 -8.79 10.15
CA PHE A 314 14.84 -9.49 10.84
C PHE A 314 14.53 -10.83 11.51
N CYS A 315 13.26 -11.22 11.71
CA CYS A 315 12.95 -12.48 12.41
C CYS A 315 12.06 -13.42 11.60
N VAL A 316 12.68 -14.15 10.66
CA VAL A 316 12.26 -15.52 10.34
C VAL A 316 13.16 -16.46 11.14
N LYS A 317 12.86 -16.59 12.43
CA LYS A 317 13.33 -17.59 13.42
C LYS A 317 12.86 -17.07 14.80
N GLN A 318 12.17 -17.78 15.67
CA GLN A 318 11.70 -19.17 15.80
C GLN A 318 10.29 -19.11 16.41
#